data_AF-A0A955Z0B0-F1
#
_entry.id   AF-A0A955Z0B0-F1
#
_cell.length_a   1.000
_cell.length_b   1.000
_cell.length_c   1.000
_cell.angle_alpha   90.00
_cell.angle_beta   90.00
_cell.angle_gamma   90.00
#
_symmetry.space_group_name_H-M   'P 1'
#
loop_
_entity.id
_entity.type
_entity.pdbx_description
1 polymer ?
#
loop_
_entity_poly.entity_id
_entity_poly.type
_entity_poly.pdbx_seq_one_letter_code
_entity_poly.pdbx_strand_id
1 'polypeptide(L)'
;MHPGPLARGRRASGPAGPMITVVEALTTHRICPCDCFAVLSPEDRVAGIRAVYDLDDALRGWGYTPLYDVHGDLLWKQAQAKNDPTYRGVAVRFGECIYRRLAGSMLHEVLHALSGDVTQANYGVLFGLPYGVPEDVPPSEEEAFLAPFNDGEARAWAGVWMLGQHRYGISWDLRTARDIGTYGFVGGNALVSVPKGFRPVAHIDRQHHAERYYPRGRKLEAQARAWVEARMGELCERIDEAAARGHKSRPRQYPDPERVATAAPRKIGRNDPCVCGSAKKFKQCCAVRGTLADYHPAMSR
;
A
#
# COMPACT_ATOMS: atom_id res chain seq x y z
N MET A 1 50.83 -29.50 4.50
CA MET A 1 49.40 -29.14 4.61
C MET A 1 49.24 -27.72 4.08
N HIS A 2 48.71 -27.57 2.86
CA HIS A 2 48.44 -26.24 2.29
C HIS A 2 47.02 -25.80 2.66
N PRO A 3 46.84 -24.56 3.16
CA PRO A 3 45.51 -24.03 3.41
C PRO A 3 44.86 -23.61 2.09
N GLY A 4 43.66 -24.13 1.82
CA GLY A 4 42.87 -23.80 0.62
C GLY A 4 42.33 -22.36 0.63
N PRO A 5 42.00 -21.80 -0.54
CA PRO A 5 41.57 -20.41 -0.64
C PRO A 5 40.15 -20.21 -0.08
N LEU A 6 40.03 -19.25 0.84
CA LEU A 6 38.76 -18.77 1.39
C LEU A 6 37.84 -18.28 0.26
N ALA A 7 36.65 -18.88 0.18
CA ALA A 7 35.60 -18.49 -0.74
C ALA A 7 35.24 -17.01 -0.53
N ARG A 8 35.44 -16.19 -1.56
CA ARG A 8 34.98 -14.81 -1.59
C ARG A 8 33.45 -14.81 -1.56
N GLY A 9 32.89 -14.43 -0.42
CA GLY A 9 31.46 -14.17 -0.28
C GLY A 9 31.00 -13.16 -1.34
N ARG A 10 30.05 -13.58 -2.19
CA ARG A 10 29.35 -12.66 -3.09
C ARG A 10 28.60 -11.66 -2.20
N ARG A 11 29.04 -10.39 -2.22
CA ARG A 11 28.22 -9.29 -1.69
C ARG A 11 26.88 -9.35 -2.40
N ALA A 12 25.79 -9.46 -1.64
CA ALA A 12 24.46 -9.25 -2.17
C ALA A 12 24.42 -7.81 -2.72
N SER A 13 24.37 -7.67 -4.03
CA SER A 13 24.09 -6.39 -4.69
C SER A 13 22.64 -6.04 -4.39
N GLY A 14 22.41 -5.27 -3.31
CA GLY A 14 21.13 -4.60 -3.09
C GLY A 14 20.84 -3.64 -4.25
N PRO A 15 19.57 -3.30 -4.52
CA PRO A 15 19.24 -2.34 -5.55
C PRO A 15 19.59 -0.93 -5.06
N ALA A 16 20.84 -0.50 -5.27
CA ALA A 16 21.31 0.85 -4.99
C ALA A 16 21.03 1.77 -6.21
N GLY A 17 19.76 1.83 -6.62
CA GLY A 17 19.27 2.84 -7.57
C GLY A 17 18.46 3.92 -6.85
N PRO A 18 18.39 5.15 -7.39
CA PRO A 18 17.48 6.16 -6.84
C PRO A 18 16.03 5.64 -6.90
N MET A 19 15.26 5.90 -5.84
CA MET A 19 13.84 5.56 -5.83
C MET A 19 13.10 6.34 -6.92
N ILE A 20 12.21 5.66 -7.63
CA ILE A 20 11.42 6.33 -8.67
C ILE A 20 10.43 7.32 -8.03
N THR A 21 10.21 8.42 -8.72
CA THR A 21 9.27 9.48 -8.36
C THR A 21 7.85 9.14 -8.78
N VAL A 22 6.85 9.90 -8.29
CA VAL A 22 5.45 9.80 -8.74
C VAL A 22 5.34 10.00 -10.25
N VAL A 23 6.08 10.96 -10.81
CA VAL A 23 6.08 11.24 -12.26
C VAL A 23 6.62 10.05 -13.04
N GLU A 24 7.74 9.46 -12.61
CA GLU A 24 8.29 8.26 -13.26
C GLU A 24 7.33 7.07 -13.13
N ALA A 25 6.68 6.91 -11.99
CA ALA A 25 5.71 5.85 -11.77
C ALA A 25 4.52 5.93 -12.75
N LEU A 26 4.02 7.15 -12.98
CA LEU A 26 2.88 7.41 -13.86
C LEU A 26 3.26 7.41 -15.35
N THR A 27 4.43 7.94 -15.71
CA THR A 27 4.84 8.08 -17.12
C THR A 27 5.55 6.85 -17.68
N THR A 28 6.02 5.95 -16.82
CA THR A 28 6.66 4.68 -17.24
C THR A 28 5.81 3.45 -16.93
N HIS A 29 4.52 3.67 -16.66
CA HIS A 29 3.58 2.62 -16.32
C HIS A 29 3.50 1.55 -17.42
N ARG A 30 3.20 0.33 -16.99
CA ARG A 30 3.17 -0.85 -17.86
C ARG A 30 1.74 -1.34 -18.00
N ILE A 31 1.54 -2.22 -18.98
CA ILE A 31 0.28 -2.94 -19.14
C ILE A 31 -0.06 -3.62 -17.80
N CYS A 32 -1.20 -3.27 -17.24
CA CYS A 32 -1.62 -3.75 -15.95
C CYS A 32 -2.71 -4.83 -16.09
N PRO A 33 -2.87 -5.74 -15.11
CA PRO A 33 -3.86 -6.81 -15.19
C PRO A 33 -5.32 -6.38 -15.33
N CYS A 34 -5.62 -5.15 -14.95
CA CYS A 34 -6.96 -4.58 -15.03
C CYS A 34 -7.25 -3.92 -16.39
N ASP A 35 -6.27 -3.93 -17.30
CA ASP A 35 -6.29 -3.27 -18.62
C ASP A 35 -6.83 -1.83 -18.58
N CYS A 36 -6.49 -1.10 -17.51
CA CYS A 36 -7.08 0.21 -17.21
C CYS A 36 -6.97 1.21 -18.36
N PHE A 37 -5.89 1.15 -19.15
CA PHE A 37 -5.69 2.09 -20.25
C PHE A 37 -6.72 1.88 -21.37
N ALA A 38 -7.14 0.64 -21.63
CA ALA A 38 -8.13 0.32 -22.65
C ALA A 38 -9.57 0.48 -22.14
N VAL A 39 -9.82 0.18 -20.85
CA VAL A 39 -11.18 0.15 -20.30
C VAL A 39 -11.66 1.47 -19.68
N LEU A 40 -10.75 2.36 -19.28
CA LEU A 40 -11.10 3.66 -18.71
C LEU A 40 -11.11 4.73 -19.80
N SER A 41 -12.06 5.66 -19.70
CA SER A 41 -12.10 6.83 -20.59
C SER A 41 -10.85 7.71 -20.39
N PRO A 42 -10.51 8.58 -21.36
CA PRO A 42 -9.52 9.64 -21.15
C PRO A 42 -9.79 10.46 -19.87
N GLU A 43 -11.06 10.81 -19.63
CA GLU A 43 -11.51 11.62 -18.49
C GLU A 43 -11.28 10.88 -17.17
N ASP A 44 -11.64 9.59 -17.10
CA ASP A 44 -11.39 8.74 -15.92
C ASP A 44 -9.90 8.66 -15.61
N ARG A 45 -9.07 8.47 -16.65
CA ARG A 45 -7.62 8.42 -16.46
C ARG A 45 -7.09 9.74 -15.93
N VAL A 46 -7.56 10.88 -16.45
CA VAL A 46 -7.20 12.21 -15.94
C VAL A 46 -7.57 12.37 -14.47
N ALA A 47 -8.79 11.99 -14.08
CA ALA A 47 -9.24 12.04 -12.70
C ALA A 47 -8.39 11.14 -11.77
N GLY A 48 -8.02 9.93 -12.22
CA GLY A 48 -7.10 9.06 -11.49
C GLY A 48 -5.70 9.65 -11.30
N ILE A 49 -5.14 10.31 -12.33
CA ILE A 49 -3.84 10.98 -12.23
C ILE A 49 -3.91 12.18 -11.27
N ARG A 50 -4.97 12.98 -11.34
CA ARG A 50 -5.19 14.11 -10.41
C ARG A 50 -5.26 13.64 -8.96
N ALA A 51 -5.99 12.54 -8.71
CA ALA A 51 -6.05 11.93 -7.38
C ALA A 51 -4.65 11.51 -6.90
N VAL A 52 -3.86 10.84 -7.73
CA VAL A 52 -2.49 10.44 -7.36
C VAL A 52 -1.61 11.65 -7.00
N TYR A 53 -1.67 12.75 -7.76
CA TYR A 53 -0.90 13.95 -7.43
C TYR A 53 -1.33 14.59 -6.12
N ASP A 54 -2.63 14.75 -5.90
CA ASP A 54 -3.19 15.32 -4.68
C ASP A 54 -2.82 14.48 -3.45
N LEU A 55 -2.89 13.14 -3.56
CA LEU A 55 -2.55 12.21 -2.50
C LEU A 55 -1.02 12.14 -2.23
N ASP A 56 -0.17 12.27 -3.24
CA ASP A 56 1.29 12.39 -3.05
C ASP A 56 1.61 13.66 -2.25
N ASP A 57 1.00 14.78 -2.64
CA ASP A 57 1.16 16.05 -1.95
C ASP A 57 0.61 15.96 -0.51
N ALA A 58 -0.53 15.32 -0.27
CA ALA A 58 -1.07 15.13 1.08
C ALA A 58 -0.11 14.34 1.98
N LEU A 59 0.39 13.19 1.52
CA LEU A 59 1.34 12.37 2.27
C LEU A 59 2.63 13.14 2.58
N ARG A 60 3.16 13.89 1.60
CA ARG A 60 4.32 14.78 1.82
C ARG A 60 4.03 15.89 2.81
N GLY A 61 2.82 16.45 2.79
CA GLY A 61 2.37 17.48 3.72
C GLY A 61 2.24 17.01 5.17
N TRP A 62 2.17 15.70 5.38
CA TRP A 62 2.27 15.04 6.68
C TRP A 62 3.68 14.51 6.98
N GLY A 63 4.67 14.80 6.14
CA GLY A 63 6.07 14.41 6.36
C GLY A 63 6.39 12.97 5.94
N TYR A 64 5.49 12.29 5.22
CA TYR A 64 5.72 10.96 4.68
C TYR A 64 6.36 11.02 3.30
N THR A 65 7.11 9.96 2.96
CA THR A 65 7.72 9.75 1.65
C THR A 65 7.06 8.57 0.96
N PRO A 66 6.15 8.80 0.00
CA PRO A 66 5.59 7.73 -0.81
C PRO A 66 6.68 7.00 -1.61
N LEU A 67 6.65 5.68 -1.56
CA LEU A 67 7.58 4.77 -2.21
C LEU A 67 6.87 4.14 -3.41
N TYR A 68 7.27 4.59 -4.59
CA TYR A 68 6.65 4.17 -5.86
C TYR A 68 7.32 2.97 -6.50
N ASP A 69 8.41 2.45 -5.94
CA ASP A 69 8.97 1.21 -6.45
C ASP A 69 8.09 0.03 -6.07
N VAL A 70 7.92 -0.92 -7.00
CA VAL A 70 7.19 -2.17 -6.77
C VAL A 70 7.78 -3.02 -5.65
N HIS A 71 9.02 -2.74 -5.23
CA HIS A 71 9.66 -3.36 -4.06
C HIS A 71 9.72 -2.44 -2.83
N GLY A 72 8.98 -1.32 -2.79
CA GLY A 72 8.93 -0.41 -1.65
C GLY A 72 8.55 -1.10 -0.33
N ASP A 73 7.71 -2.14 -0.40
CA ASP A 73 7.35 -2.99 0.74
C ASP A 73 8.57 -3.65 1.43
N LEU A 74 9.65 -3.91 0.68
CA LEU A 74 10.88 -4.45 1.27
C LEU A 74 11.54 -3.44 2.23
N LEU A 75 11.52 -2.15 1.90
CA LEU A 75 12.08 -1.10 2.76
C LEU A 75 11.27 -0.96 4.04
N TRP A 76 9.93 -1.01 3.93
CA TRP A 76 9.03 -1.03 5.08
C TRP A 76 9.31 -2.24 5.98
N LYS A 77 9.42 -3.45 5.42
CA LYS A 77 9.78 -4.67 6.18
C LYS A 77 11.13 -4.58 6.88
N GLN A 78 12.12 -3.93 6.25
CA GLN A 78 13.42 -3.70 6.87
C GLN A 78 13.34 -2.72 8.05
N ALA A 79 12.53 -1.67 7.93
CA ALA A 79 12.26 -0.73 9.03
C ALA A 79 11.48 -1.41 10.16
N GLN A 80 10.48 -2.23 9.81
CA GLN A 80 9.69 -3.05 10.73
C GLN A 80 10.58 -3.98 11.56
N ALA A 81 11.51 -4.69 10.91
CA ALA A 81 12.45 -5.59 11.58
C ALA A 81 13.40 -4.87 12.57
N LYS A 82 13.61 -3.56 12.38
CA LYS A 82 14.44 -2.72 13.25
C LYS A 82 13.63 -1.92 14.27
N ASN A 83 12.29 -1.95 14.18
CA ASN A 83 11.39 -1.10 14.95
C ASN A 83 11.80 0.40 14.87
N ASP A 84 12.07 0.90 13.66
CA ASP A 84 12.63 2.24 13.45
C ASP A 84 11.57 3.36 13.64
N PRO A 85 11.62 4.14 14.74
CA PRO A 85 10.60 5.17 15.03
C PRO A 85 10.72 6.40 14.12
N THR A 86 11.81 6.53 13.37
CA THR A 86 12.09 7.65 12.46
C THR A 86 11.64 7.37 11.04
N TYR A 87 11.23 6.14 10.74
CA TYR A 87 10.81 5.74 9.41
C TYR A 87 9.56 6.53 8.98
N ARG A 88 9.60 7.08 7.77
CA ARG A 88 8.51 7.86 7.15
C ARG A 88 8.19 7.40 5.73
N GLY A 89 8.72 6.25 5.30
CA GLY A 89 8.44 5.69 3.98
C GLY A 89 7.05 5.03 3.92
N VAL A 90 6.34 5.17 2.81
CA VAL A 90 5.00 4.57 2.63
C VAL A 90 4.95 3.82 1.32
N ALA A 91 4.83 2.49 1.35
CA ALA A 91 4.76 1.69 0.13
C ALA A 91 3.37 1.82 -0.52
N VAL A 92 3.31 2.47 -1.68
CA VAL A 92 2.02 2.76 -2.35
C VAL A 92 1.83 1.99 -3.66
N ARG A 93 2.90 1.38 -4.20
CA ARG A 93 2.83 0.67 -5.49
C ARG A 93 2.97 -0.84 -5.34
N PHE A 94 1.86 -1.54 -5.49
CA PHE A 94 1.80 -3.00 -5.46
C PHE A 94 1.56 -3.61 -6.85
N GLY A 95 2.44 -3.26 -7.80
CA GLY A 95 2.40 -3.73 -9.19
C GLY A 95 2.32 -2.61 -10.22
N GLU A 96 1.75 -2.91 -11.39
CA GLU A 96 1.77 -1.99 -12.55
C GLU A 96 0.51 -1.14 -12.72
N CYS A 97 -0.57 -1.47 -12.00
CA CYS A 97 -1.84 -0.76 -12.15
C CYS A 97 -1.81 0.60 -11.45
N ILE A 98 -1.64 1.68 -12.23
CA ILE A 98 -1.59 3.04 -11.69
C ILE A 98 -2.99 3.64 -11.39
N TYR A 99 -4.04 3.17 -12.07
CA TYR A 99 -5.38 3.76 -11.93
C TYR A 99 -6.22 3.13 -10.82
N ARG A 100 -6.31 1.79 -10.77
CA ARG A 100 -7.08 1.10 -9.72
C ARG A 100 -6.25 0.87 -8.47
N ARG A 101 -5.02 0.34 -8.61
CA ARG A 101 -4.20 -0.08 -7.47
C ARG A 101 -3.35 1.03 -6.86
N LEU A 102 -2.60 1.81 -7.64
CA LEU A 102 -1.78 2.88 -7.07
C LEU A 102 -2.68 3.95 -6.43
N ALA A 103 -3.67 4.48 -7.17
CA ALA A 103 -4.61 5.46 -6.60
C ALA A 103 -5.35 4.91 -5.37
N GLY A 104 -5.86 3.67 -5.43
CA GLY A 104 -6.52 3.04 -4.29
C GLY A 104 -5.59 2.82 -3.09
N SER A 105 -4.34 2.44 -3.31
CA SER A 105 -3.35 2.27 -2.24
C SER A 105 -2.94 3.62 -1.64
N MET A 106 -2.72 4.66 -2.45
CA MET A 106 -2.42 5.99 -1.93
C MET A 106 -3.57 6.54 -1.09
N LEU A 107 -4.81 6.34 -1.54
CA LEU A 107 -5.98 6.78 -0.79
C LEU A 107 -6.13 6.03 0.54
N HIS A 108 -5.81 4.73 0.54
CA HIS A 108 -5.76 3.91 1.75
C HIS A 108 -4.74 4.44 2.76
N GLU A 109 -3.53 4.76 2.33
CA GLU A 109 -2.49 5.35 3.19
C GLU A 109 -2.85 6.76 3.69
N VAL A 110 -3.51 7.56 2.85
CA VAL A 110 -4.06 8.85 3.28
C VAL A 110 -5.14 8.69 4.36
N LEU A 111 -5.99 7.66 4.26
CA LEU A 111 -6.98 7.38 5.29
C LEU A 111 -6.36 6.88 6.60
N HIS A 112 -5.24 6.15 6.55
CA HIS A 112 -4.45 5.87 7.74
C HIS A 112 -3.91 7.16 8.36
N ALA A 113 -3.36 8.07 7.55
CA ALA A 113 -2.91 9.38 8.03
C ALA A 113 -4.05 10.22 8.64
N LEU A 114 -5.26 10.16 8.07
CA LEU A 114 -6.43 10.85 8.60
C LEU A 114 -6.91 10.26 9.93
N SER A 115 -6.73 8.95 10.13
CA SER A 115 -7.23 8.24 11.31
C SER A 115 -6.18 8.05 12.41
N GLY A 116 -4.90 8.25 12.10
CA GLY A 116 -3.76 7.99 12.98
C GLY A 116 -2.96 9.24 13.35
N ASP A 117 -1.81 9.02 13.96
CA ASP A 117 -0.87 10.06 14.38
C ASP A 117 0.22 10.27 13.32
N VAL A 118 0.03 11.30 12.50
CA VAL A 118 0.96 11.67 11.43
C VAL A 118 2.33 12.16 11.94
N THR A 119 2.48 12.45 13.23
CA THR A 119 3.77 12.84 13.81
C THR A 119 4.70 11.65 14.07
N GLN A 120 4.16 10.44 14.10
CA GLN A 120 4.90 9.20 14.40
C GLN A 120 5.21 8.38 13.15
N ALA A 121 6.06 7.36 13.29
CA ALA A 121 6.23 6.37 12.22
C ALA A 121 4.93 5.55 12.06
N ASN A 122 4.64 5.13 10.84
CA ASN A 122 3.51 4.23 10.55
C ASN A 122 2.18 4.75 11.14
N TYR A 123 1.98 6.08 11.14
CA TYR A 123 0.77 6.72 11.68
C TYR A 123 0.51 6.43 13.17
N GLY A 124 1.56 6.13 13.94
CA GLY A 124 1.46 5.71 15.35
C GLY A 124 1.11 4.23 15.54
N VAL A 125 0.94 3.47 14.46
CA VAL A 125 0.71 2.02 14.53
C VAL A 125 2.03 1.31 14.78
N LEU A 126 2.06 0.45 15.80
CA LEU A 126 3.24 -0.35 16.12
C LEU A 126 3.68 -1.19 14.92
N PHE A 127 4.99 -1.30 14.67
CA PHE A 127 5.53 -2.11 13.59
C PHE A 127 5.13 -3.60 13.69
N GLY A 128 4.86 -4.12 14.89
CA GLY A 128 4.35 -5.49 15.07
C GLY A 128 2.89 -5.67 14.64
N LEU A 129 2.11 -4.59 14.55
CA LEU A 129 0.69 -4.63 14.18
C LEU A 129 0.50 -4.60 12.65
N PRO A 130 -0.57 -5.24 12.15
CA PRO A 130 -1.55 -6.00 12.93
C PRO A 130 -1.10 -7.41 13.29
N TYR A 131 0.11 -7.79 12.90
CA TYR A 131 0.62 -9.15 12.91
C TYR A 131 0.78 -9.78 14.28
N GLY A 132 0.99 -8.97 15.31
CA GLY A 132 1.05 -9.42 16.68
C GLY A 132 0.67 -8.37 17.71
N VAL A 133 0.44 -8.85 18.92
CA VAL A 133 0.17 -8.04 20.11
C VAL A 133 1.36 -8.16 21.06
N PRO A 134 1.86 -7.06 21.66
CA PRO A 134 2.95 -7.12 22.62
C PRO A 134 2.75 -8.18 23.71
N GLU A 135 3.81 -8.88 24.08
CA GLU A 135 3.77 -9.98 25.06
C GLU A 135 3.36 -9.52 26.48
N ASP A 136 3.48 -8.23 26.78
CA ASP A 136 3.09 -7.61 28.06
C ASP A 136 1.61 -7.24 28.14
N VAL A 137 0.89 -7.18 27.02
CA VAL A 137 -0.58 -7.04 27.00
C VAL A 137 -1.20 -8.35 27.53
N PRO A 138 -2.12 -8.35 28.50
CA PRO A 138 -2.78 -9.58 28.94
C PRO A 138 -3.65 -10.21 27.84
N PRO A 139 -3.74 -11.56 27.71
CA PRO A 139 -4.61 -12.22 26.73
C PRO A 139 -6.08 -11.76 26.77
N SER A 140 -6.60 -11.42 27.96
CA SER A 140 -7.95 -10.89 28.16
C SER A 140 -8.17 -9.49 27.58
N GLU A 141 -7.09 -8.76 27.26
CA GLU A 141 -7.11 -7.38 26.79
C GLU A 141 -6.73 -7.25 25.30
N GLU A 142 -6.35 -8.35 24.64
CA GLU A 142 -5.88 -8.32 23.24
C GLU A 142 -6.91 -7.75 22.26
N GLU A 143 -8.20 -8.08 22.41
CA GLU A 143 -9.25 -7.51 21.56
C GLU A 143 -9.37 -6.00 21.74
N ALA A 144 -9.28 -5.50 22.98
CA ALA A 144 -9.32 -4.06 23.26
C ALA A 144 -8.08 -3.36 22.71
N PHE A 145 -6.92 -4.00 22.81
CA PHE A 145 -5.67 -3.51 22.25
C PHE A 145 -5.69 -3.43 20.71
N LEU A 146 -6.29 -4.42 20.04
CA LEU A 146 -6.42 -4.47 18.58
C LEU A 146 -7.49 -3.52 18.03
N ALA A 147 -8.45 -3.09 18.85
CA ALA A 147 -9.59 -2.30 18.40
C ALA A 147 -9.21 -0.99 17.69
N PRO A 148 -8.30 -0.14 18.19
CA PRO A 148 -7.91 1.09 17.49
C PRO A 148 -7.26 0.82 16.12
N PHE A 149 -6.45 -0.23 16.02
CA PHE A 149 -5.87 -0.66 14.74
C PHE A 149 -6.98 -1.08 13.77
N ASN A 150 -7.88 -1.96 14.23
CA ASN A 150 -8.97 -2.50 13.40
C ASN A 150 -9.90 -1.39 12.91
N ASP A 151 -10.19 -0.41 13.77
CA ASP A 151 -10.95 0.78 13.42
C ASP A 151 -10.23 1.60 12.34
N GLY A 152 -8.94 1.86 12.50
CA GLY A 152 -8.12 2.58 11.53
C GLY A 152 -8.08 1.87 10.17
N GLU A 153 -7.87 0.56 10.16
CA GLU A 153 -7.86 -0.24 8.95
C GLU A 153 -9.24 -0.35 8.30
N ALA A 154 -10.32 -0.44 9.09
CA ALA A 154 -11.67 -0.46 8.55
C ALA A 154 -12.03 0.87 7.89
N ARG A 155 -11.62 2.00 8.49
CA ARG A 155 -11.77 3.34 7.91
C ARG A 155 -10.95 3.49 6.63
N ALA A 156 -9.70 3.01 6.62
CA ALA A 156 -8.86 3.01 5.41
C ALA A 156 -9.42 2.12 4.30
N TRP A 157 -9.96 0.95 4.64
CA TRP A 157 -10.56 0.05 3.67
C TRP A 157 -11.89 0.58 3.10
N ALA A 158 -12.84 0.94 3.98
CA ALA A 158 -14.16 1.42 3.56
C ALA A 158 -14.11 2.82 2.91
N GLY A 159 -13.24 3.69 3.42
CA GLY A 159 -13.12 5.07 2.99
C GLY A 159 -12.55 5.25 1.59
N VAL A 160 -11.75 4.30 1.08
CA VAL A 160 -11.16 4.39 -0.27
C VAL A 160 -12.22 4.62 -1.33
N TRP A 161 -13.30 3.84 -1.29
CA TRP A 161 -14.38 4.00 -2.26
C TRP A 161 -15.12 5.34 -2.06
N MET A 162 -15.43 5.66 -0.81
CA MET A 162 -16.25 6.83 -0.46
C MET A 162 -15.55 8.14 -0.81
N LEU A 163 -14.28 8.31 -0.40
CA LEU A 163 -13.48 9.49 -0.76
C LEU A 163 -13.14 9.52 -2.25
N GLY A 164 -12.84 8.35 -2.85
CA GLY A 164 -12.56 8.24 -4.28
C GLY A 164 -13.70 8.81 -5.12
N GLN A 165 -14.93 8.39 -4.81
CA GLN A 165 -16.14 8.91 -5.46
C GLN A 165 -16.39 10.38 -5.12
N HIS A 166 -16.41 10.73 -3.83
CA HIS A 166 -16.85 12.05 -3.38
C HIS A 166 -15.88 13.17 -3.79
N ARG A 167 -14.57 12.98 -3.55
CA ARG A 167 -13.56 14.02 -3.77
C ARG A 167 -13.05 14.05 -5.20
N TYR A 168 -12.90 12.90 -5.84
CA TYR A 168 -12.22 12.80 -7.14
C TYR A 168 -13.15 12.39 -8.29
N GLY A 169 -14.44 12.16 -8.03
CA GLY A 169 -15.39 11.72 -9.06
C GLY A 169 -15.08 10.35 -9.64
N ILE A 170 -14.30 9.52 -8.92
CA ILE A 170 -13.87 8.21 -9.42
C ILE A 170 -15.02 7.21 -9.29
N SER A 171 -15.64 6.85 -10.40
CA SER A 171 -16.76 5.90 -10.44
C SER A 171 -16.35 4.46 -10.77
N TRP A 172 -15.07 4.21 -11.03
CA TRP A 172 -14.53 2.88 -11.33
C TRP A 172 -13.85 2.26 -10.09
N ASP A 173 -13.95 0.93 -9.96
CA ASP A 173 -13.35 0.14 -8.87
C ASP A 173 -11.89 0.53 -8.54
N LEU A 174 -11.69 1.13 -7.37
CA LEU A 174 -10.39 1.39 -6.73
C LEU A 174 -10.01 0.21 -5.85
N ARG A 175 -8.75 -0.20 -5.92
CA ARG A 175 -8.24 -1.38 -5.20
C ARG A 175 -7.10 -0.98 -4.28
N THR A 176 -7.13 -1.45 -3.04
CA THR A 176 -5.97 -1.32 -2.16
C THR A 176 -4.95 -2.44 -2.45
N ALA A 177 -3.91 -2.56 -1.62
CA ALA A 177 -2.94 -3.65 -1.66
C ALA A 177 -3.58 -5.04 -1.45
N ARG A 178 -4.79 -5.12 -0.89
CA ARG A 178 -5.53 -6.34 -0.58
C ARG A 178 -6.96 -6.24 -1.10
N ASP A 179 -7.70 -7.35 -1.14
CA ASP A 179 -9.12 -7.34 -1.55
C ASP A 179 -10.09 -7.34 -0.34
N ILE A 180 -9.56 -7.22 0.88
CA ILE A 180 -10.27 -6.97 2.13
C ILE A 180 -9.34 -6.26 3.12
N GLY A 181 -9.88 -5.51 4.08
CA GLY A 181 -9.10 -4.92 5.17
C GLY A 181 -8.36 -5.97 5.99
N THR A 182 -7.14 -5.67 6.41
CA THR A 182 -6.26 -6.57 7.16
C THR A 182 -6.49 -6.43 8.66
N TYR A 183 -7.58 -7.01 9.15
CA TYR A 183 -7.91 -6.96 10.58
C TYR A 183 -7.08 -7.95 11.40
N GLY A 184 -6.83 -7.62 12.67
CA GLY A 184 -6.29 -8.52 13.68
C GLY A 184 -7.41 -9.00 14.59
N PHE A 185 -7.61 -10.31 14.69
CA PHE A 185 -8.60 -10.90 15.59
C PHE A 185 -7.95 -11.92 16.52
N VAL A 186 -8.40 -11.96 17.78
CA VAL A 186 -7.88 -12.91 18.75
C VAL A 186 -8.31 -14.32 18.39
N GLY A 187 -7.39 -15.28 18.51
CA GLY A 187 -7.62 -16.70 18.26
C GLY A 187 -7.53 -17.07 16.77
N GLY A 188 -6.60 -17.96 16.45
CA GLY A 188 -6.32 -18.46 15.10
C GLY A 188 -4.82 -18.43 14.83
N ASN A 189 -4.41 -18.88 13.64
CA ASN A 189 -2.98 -18.89 13.27
C ASN A 189 -2.60 -17.56 12.60
N ALA A 190 -1.50 -16.94 13.03
CA ALA A 190 -0.92 -15.84 12.27
C ALA A 190 -0.42 -16.35 10.91
N LEU A 191 -0.72 -15.59 9.86
CA LEU A 191 -0.28 -15.90 8.49
C LEU A 191 1.15 -15.42 8.21
N VAL A 192 1.71 -14.59 9.10
CA VAL A 192 3.05 -14.05 8.97
C VAL A 192 3.79 -14.11 10.29
N SER A 193 5.11 -14.15 10.21
CA SER A 193 5.99 -14.04 11.37
C SER A 193 5.84 -12.65 12.01
N VAL A 194 5.87 -12.62 13.33
CA VAL A 194 5.91 -11.38 14.12
C VAL A 194 7.30 -11.10 14.66
N PRO A 195 7.66 -9.82 14.91
CA PRO A 195 8.90 -9.49 15.62
C PRO A 195 8.94 -10.12 17.02
N LYS A 196 10.15 -10.31 17.57
CA LYS A 196 10.33 -10.77 18.95
C LYS A 196 9.63 -9.81 19.93
N GLY A 197 8.98 -10.35 20.96
CA GLY A 197 8.22 -9.57 21.95
C GLY A 197 6.76 -9.32 21.58
N PHE A 198 6.29 -9.93 20.49
CA PHE A 198 4.88 -9.92 20.07
C PHE A 198 4.35 -11.34 20.00
N ARG A 199 3.16 -11.58 20.54
CA ARG A 199 2.38 -12.79 20.30
C ARG A 199 1.70 -12.69 18.93
N PRO A 200 1.72 -13.75 18.11
CA PRO A 200 1.04 -13.78 16.83
C PRO A 200 -0.47 -13.65 17.04
N VAL A 201 -1.12 -12.79 16.24
CA VAL A 201 -2.57 -12.77 16.16
C VAL A 201 -3.04 -13.22 14.79
N ALA A 202 -4.27 -13.68 14.76
CA ALA A 202 -4.79 -14.31 13.59
C ALA A 202 -5.27 -13.24 12.61
N HIS A 203 -4.82 -13.37 11.37
CA HIS A 203 -5.28 -12.54 10.26
C HIS A 203 -6.34 -13.26 9.46
N ILE A 204 -7.02 -12.51 8.60
CA ILE A 204 -7.97 -13.08 7.65
C ILE A 204 -7.30 -14.20 6.88
N ASP A 205 -7.68 -15.41 7.24
CA ASP A 205 -7.40 -16.63 6.54
C ASP A 205 -8.65 -17.00 5.73
N ARG A 206 -8.59 -16.72 4.43
CA ARG A 206 -9.68 -17.02 3.49
C ARG A 206 -10.01 -18.51 3.42
N GLN A 207 -9.07 -19.38 3.81
CA GLN A 207 -9.19 -20.83 3.68
C GLN A 207 -9.69 -21.47 4.97
N HIS A 208 -9.18 -21.04 6.12
CA HIS A 208 -9.44 -21.75 7.37
C HIS A 208 -10.49 -21.12 8.27
N HIS A 209 -10.81 -19.83 8.09
CA HIS A 209 -11.66 -19.12 9.06
C HIS A 209 -12.68 -18.13 8.48
N ALA A 210 -13.01 -18.21 7.19
CA ALA A 210 -13.94 -17.29 6.53
C ALA A 210 -15.23 -17.00 7.35
N GLU A 211 -15.92 -18.04 7.82
CA GLU A 211 -17.19 -17.93 8.56
C GLU A 211 -17.09 -17.10 9.85
N ARG A 212 -15.93 -17.10 10.50
CA ARG A 212 -15.68 -16.33 11.71
C ARG A 212 -15.23 -14.90 11.42
N TYR A 213 -14.45 -14.69 10.37
CA TYR A 213 -13.76 -13.42 10.10
C TYR A 213 -14.65 -12.44 9.34
N TYR A 214 -15.39 -12.91 8.33
CA TYR A 214 -16.20 -12.02 7.50
C TYR A 214 -17.29 -11.29 8.31
N PRO A 215 -18.07 -11.92 9.20
CA PRO A 215 -19.07 -11.19 9.99
C PRO A 215 -18.46 -10.08 10.86
N ARG A 216 -17.31 -10.37 11.51
CA ARG A 216 -16.59 -9.39 12.34
C ARG A 216 -16.05 -8.24 11.48
N GLY A 217 -15.37 -8.54 10.38
CA GLY A 217 -14.87 -7.54 9.44
C GLY A 217 -15.97 -6.66 8.88
N ARG A 218 -17.10 -7.25 8.45
CA ARG A 218 -18.25 -6.50 7.93
C ARG A 218 -18.84 -5.53 8.96
N LYS A 219 -18.86 -5.91 10.25
CA LYS A 219 -19.30 -5.01 11.32
C LYS A 219 -18.37 -3.80 11.45
N LEU A 220 -17.05 -4.02 11.45
CA LEU A 220 -16.06 -2.94 11.44
C LEU A 220 -16.22 -2.05 10.21
N GLU A 221 -16.37 -2.62 9.03
CA GLU A 221 -16.61 -1.87 7.79
C GLU A 221 -17.88 -1.02 7.85
N ALA A 222 -18.98 -1.54 8.42
CA ALA A 222 -20.23 -0.78 8.54
C ALA A 222 -20.05 0.43 9.47
N GLN A 223 -19.38 0.24 10.62
CA GLN A 223 -19.04 1.33 11.54
C GLN A 223 -18.11 2.35 10.88
N ALA A 224 -17.12 1.88 10.13
CA ALA A 224 -16.20 2.73 9.38
C ALA A 224 -16.91 3.56 8.30
N ARG A 225 -17.84 2.97 7.54
CA ARG A 225 -18.65 3.71 6.55
C ARG A 225 -19.42 4.85 7.22
N ALA A 226 -20.13 4.56 8.31
CA ALA A 226 -20.87 5.58 9.05
C ALA A 226 -19.93 6.70 9.57
N TRP A 227 -18.74 6.33 10.04
CA TRP A 227 -17.73 7.30 10.49
C TRP A 227 -17.23 8.21 9.36
N VAL A 228 -16.92 7.64 8.19
CA VAL A 228 -16.44 8.38 7.01
C VAL A 228 -17.54 9.30 6.47
N GLU A 229 -18.77 8.80 6.35
CA GLU A 229 -19.91 9.58 5.87
C GLU A 229 -20.16 10.80 6.75
N ALA A 230 -20.17 10.62 8.07
CA ALA A 230 -20.38 11.69 9.04
C ALA A 230 -19.26 12.74 9.05
N ARG A 231 -18.08 12.45 8.50
CA ARG A 231 -16.88 13.31 8.53
C ARG A 231 -16.36 13.70 7.16
N MET A 232 -17.11 13.42 6.09
CA MET A 232 -16.63 13.60 4.72
C MET A 232 -16.01 14.98 4.46
N GLY A 233 -16.68 16.05 4.92
CA GLY A 233 -16.17 17.42 4.80
C GLY A 233 -14.84 17.63 5.53
N GLU A 234 -14.77 17.27 6.81
CA GLU A 234 -13.55 17.36 7.63
C GLU A 234 -12.37 16.58 7.00
N LEU A 235 -12.65 15.37 6.49
CA LEU A 235 -11.63 14.53 5.86
C LEU A 235 -11.09 15.19 4.58
N CYS A 236 -11.96 15.74 3.74
CA CYS A 236 -11.56 16.49 2.55
C CYS A 236 -10.72 17.73 2.89
N GLU A 237 -11.15 18.53 3.87
CA GLU A 237 -10.42 19.72 4.33
C GLU A 237 -9.02 19.37 4.83
N ARG A 238 -8.88 18.30 5.62
CA ARG A 238 -7.58 17.83 6.12
C ARG A 238 -6.67 17.34 4.99
N ILE A 239 -7.22 16.71 3.94
CA ILE A 239 -6.46 16.36 2.73
C ILE A 239 -6.01 17.63 2.02
N ASP A 240 -6.90 18.61 1.82
CA ASP A 240 -6.58 19.88 1.15
C ASP A 240 -5.45 20.63 1.86
N GLU A 241 -5.52 20.74 3.18
CA GLU A 241 -4.47 21.39 3.98
C GLU A 241 -3.12 20.67 3.87
N ALA A 242 -3.13 19.34 3.93
CA ALA A 242 -1.93 18.53 3.78
C ALA A 242 -1.36 18.65 2.37
N ALA A 243 -2.19 18.52 1.34
CA ALA A 243 -1.80 18.68 -0.05
C ALA A 243 -1.21 20.06 -0.31
N ALA A 244 -1.80 21.13 0.22
CA ALA A 244 -1.26 22.48 0.11
C ALA A 244 0.14 22.63 0.77
N ARG A 245 0.40 21.91 1.87
CA ARG A 245 1.74 21.85 2.48
C ARG A 245 2.73 21.07 1.61
N GLY A 246 2.35 19.87 1.16
CA GLY A 246 3.23 19.02 0.37
C GLY A 246 3.52 19.55 -1.03
N HIS A 247 2.56 20.23 -1.65
CA HIS A 247 2.76 20.91 -2.94
C HIS A 247 3.91 21.92 -2.89
N LYS A 248 4.11 22.61 -1.75
CA LYS A 248 5.22 23.56 -1.55
C LYS A 248 6.57 22.86 -1.39
N SER A 249 6.59 21.60 -0.93
CA SER A 249 7.81 20.83 -0.68
C SER A 249 8.11 19.78 -1.75
N ARG A 250 7.28 19.66 -2.80
CA ARG A 250 7.49 18.68 -3.86
C ARG A 250 8.81 18.93 -4.59
N PRO A 251 9.57 17.88 -4.94
CA PRO A 251 10.89 18.03 -5.54
C PRO A 251 10.84 18.53 -6.99
N ARG A 252 9.71 18.34 -7.69
CA ARG A 252 9.51 18.72 -9.10
C ARG A 252 8.05 19.08 -9.36
N GLN A 253 7.82 19.94 -10.35
CA GLN A 253 6.49 20.19 -10.86
C GLN A 253 5.95 18.93 -11.56
N TYR A 254 4.70 18.59 -11.27
CA TYR A 254 4.03 17.49 -11.96
C TYR A 254 3.62 17.91 -13.36
N PRO A 255 3.80 17.04 -14.37
CA PRO A 255 3.29 17.29 -15.71
C PRO A 255 1.76 17.28 -15.72
N ASP A 256 1.18 17.91 -16.73
CA ASP A 256 -0.26 17.97 -16.94
C ASP A 256 -0.90 16.55 -16.90
N PRO A 257 -1.91 16.31 -16.04
CA PRO A 257 -2.66 15.06 -16.00
C PRO A 257 -3.17 14.58 -17.36
N GLU A 258 -3.59 15.47 -18.26
CA GLU A 258 -4.09 15.10 -19.60
C GLU A 258 -2.97 14.50 -20.47
N ARG A 259 -1.77 15.10 -20.39
CA ARG A 259 -0.59 14.57 -21.06
C ARG A 259 -0.17 13.21 -20.51
N VAL A 260 -0.29 13.02 -19.19
CA VAL A 260 0.05 11.72 -18.57
C VAL A 260 -1.00 10.65 -18.91
N ALA A 261 -2.28 11.01 -18.89
CA ALA A 261 -3.39 10.10 -19.17
C ALA A 261 -3.38 9.54 -20.60
N THR A 262 -2.80 10.28 -21.55
CA THR A 262 -2.66 9.86 -22.96
C THR A 262 -1.41 9.02 -23.24
N ALA A 263 -0.45 8.96 -22.32
CA ALA A 263 0.77 8.19 -22.50
C ALA A 263 0.46 6.69 -22.50
N ALA A 264 0.74 5.99 -23.61
CA ALA A 264 0.45 4.58 -23.72
C ALA A 264 1.32 3.72 -22.77
N PRO A 265 0.76 2.66 -22.15
CA PRO A 265 1.53 1.75 -21.30
C PRO A 265 2.59 1.02 -22.12
N ARG A 266 3.79 0.86 -21.55
CA ARG A 266 4.85 0.08 -22.19
C ARG A 266 4.78 -1.40 -21.79
N LYS A 267 5.31 -2.28 -22.64
CA LYS A 267 5.56 -3.69 -22.27
C LYS A 267 6.66 -3.77 -21.23
N ILE A 268 6.59 -4.76 -20.35
CA ILE A 268 7.65 -5.04 -19.38
C ILE A 268 8.93 -5.49 -20.10
N GLY A 269 10.04 -4.82 -19.82
CA GLY A 269 11.36 -5.18 -20.30
C GLY A 269 11.97 -6.34 -19.52
N ARG A 270 12.78 -7.17 -20.17
CA ARG A 270 13.46 -8.32 -19.52
C ARG A 270 14.34 -7.91 -18.32
N ASN A 271 14.92 -6.71 -18.34
CA ASN A 271 15.79 -6.19 -17.28
C ASN A 271 15.07 -5.27 -16.28
N ASP A 272 13.80 -4.96 -16.50
CA ASP A 272 13.00 -4.15 -15.58
C ASP A 272 12.82 -4.88 -14.23
N PRO A 273 12.60 -4.14 -13.11
CA PRO A 273 12.19 -4.74 -11.85
C PRO A 273 10.93 -5.60 -12.01
N CYS A 274 10.94 -6.78 -11.39
CA CYS A 274 9.85 -7.73 -11.49
C CYS A 274 8.61 -7.26 -10.71
N VAL A 275 7.44 -7.34 -11.34
CA VAL A 275 6.15 -6.84 -10.83
C VAL A 275 5.65 -7.54 -9.56
N CYS A 276 6.24 -8.68 -9.21
CA CYS A 276 5.94 -9.43 -7.99
C CYS A 276 6.56 -8.82 -6.72
N GLY A 277 7.32 -7.73 -6.84
CA GLY A 277 7.97 -7.07 -5.71
C GLY A 277 9.24 -7.76 -5.19
N SER A 278 9.73 -8.80 -5.87
CA SER A 278 10.92 -9.55 -5.43
C SER A 278 12.26 -8.79 -5.50
N ALA A 279 12.25 -7.54 -5.98
CA ALA A 279 13.43 -6.74 -6.32
C ALA A 279 14.39 -7.36 -7.37
N LYS A 280 14.07 -8.54 -7.93
CA LYS A 280 14.83 -9.17 -9.02
C LYS A 280 14.45 -8.56 -10.38
N LYS A 281 15.34 -8.68 -11.37
CA LYS A 281 14.98 -8.41 -12.78
C LYS A 281 13.88 -9.38 -13.23
N PHE A 282 12.98 -8.92 -14.09
CA PHE A 282 11.87 -9.74 -14.60
C PHE A 282 12.35 -11.07 -15.21
N LYS A 283 13.43 -11.03 -16.01
CA LYS A 283 14.05 -12.23 -16.62
C LYS A 283 14.63 -13.24 -15.62
N GLN A 284 14.84 -12.85 -14.37
CA GLN A 284 15.38 -13.69 -13.30
C GLN A 284 14.31 -14.09 -12.28
N CYS A 285 13.04 -13.78 -12.56
CA CYS A 285 11.92 -14.04 -11.67
C CYS A 285 10.69 -14.53 -12.44
N CYS A 286 9.63 -13.73 -12.59
CA CYS A 286 8.38 -14.21 -13.17
C CYS A 286 8.52 -14.70 -14.63
N ALA A 287 9.50 -14.21 -15.40
CA ALA A 287 9.73 -14.70 -16.75
C ALA A 287 10.16 -16.19 -16.80
N VAL A 288 10.91 -16.66 -15.80
CA VAL A 288 11.37 -18.06 -15.74
C VAL A 288 10.37 -18.98 -15.06
N ARG A 289 9.46 -18.44 -14.25
CA ARG A 289 8.43 -19.21 -13.55
C ARG A 289 7.21 -19.51 -14.43
N GLY A 290 7.10 -18.88 -15.61
CA GLY A 290 5.87 -18.91 -16.42
C GLY A 290 4.69 -18.15 -15.78
N THR A 291 4.89 -17.54 -14.62
CA THR A 291 3.86 -17.00 -13.71
C THR A 291 3.35 -15.61 -14.12
N LEU A 292 3.52 -15.16 -15.36
CA LEU A 292 2.80 -13.94 -15.78
C LEU A 292 1.28 -14.15 -15.72
N ALA A 293 0.82 -15.39 -15.90
CA ALA A 293 -0.58 -15.78 -15.73
C ALA A 293 -1.05 -15.63 -14.26
N ASP A 294 -0.22 -16.01 -13.29
CA ASP A 294 -0.61 -16.03 -11.86
C ASP A 294 -0.67 -14.65 -11.19
N TYR A 295 -0.03 -13.64 -11.79
CA TYR A 295 -0.09 -12.26 -11.33
C TYR A 295 -1.17 -11.43 -12.05
N HIS A 296 -2.01 -12.08 -12.85
CA HIS A 296 -3.16 -11.48 -13.52
C HIS A 296 -4.44 -11.84 -12.73
N PRO A 297 -4.81 -11.12 -11.65
CA PRO A 297 -6.04 -11.40 -10.91
C PRO A 297 -7.32 -11.17 -11.75
N ALA A 298 -7.21 -10.73 -13.01
CA ALA A 298 -8.32 -10.76 -13.96
C ALA A 298 -8.52 -12.12 -14.66
N MET A 299 -7.66 -13.12 -14.41
CA MET A 299 -7.82 -14.50 -14.93
C MET A 299 -8.11 -15.55 -13.86
N SER A 300 -7.91 -15.24 -12.58
CA SER A 300 -8.51 -16.00 -11.48
C SER A 300 -9.95 -15.51 -11.31
N ARG A 301 -10.87 -16.13 -12.04
CA ARG A 301 -12.33 -16.00 -11.84
C ARG A 301 -12.71 -16.42 -10.42
#